data_AF-A0A974SMR7-F1
#
_entry.id   AF-A0A974SMR7-F1
#
_cell.length_a   1.000
_cell.length_b   1.000
_cell.length_c   1.000
_cell.angle_alpha   90.00
_cell.angle_beta   90.00
_cell.angle_gamma   90.00
#
_symmetry.space_group_name_H-M   'P 1'
#
loop_
_entity.id
_entity.type
_entity.pdbx_description
1 polymer ?
#
loop_
_entity_poly.entity_id
_entity_poly.type
_entity_poly.pdbx_seq_one_letter_code
_entity_poly.pdbx_strand_id
1 'polypeptide(L)'
;MNRPLRAVRTALAAFAILSLSLAAAAPAAPPWLIAAPSEAVRGGEALELEAVRPDAATPWPETLRVRLLRADGGEELVVLYGAEAPAAALRRSYGGRLPALAVGVLRAELAELPSNRLALIVAAPASADAIARMSAPADSAGATAAPLPPPRFDPLPEEEPALSANEPMYIVAGARDGLDARFQLSFKYRLFDARSLPARLAPALGHLHVGYTQTSLWDLHGDSKPFRDTSYRPSLFWQGRVGDGNGIAPSFLRGGYEHESNGRDGARSRSIDTLFLQPAWRKDFADGRTLLFAPKFYAYVERDDNPDIGRYRGYADWLLRYGDEAGWVLAARLRRGSSGHGSAQLDLSHPLRDPLFSRVGGFFHVQLFSGYGETLLDYNVKRDPQLRIGFSIVR
;
A
#
# COMPACT_ATOMS: atom_id res chain seq x y z
N MET A 1 -3.14 -56.64 43.56
CA MET A 1 -2.71 -57.19 42.24
C MET A 1 -2.07 -56.04 41.46
N ASN A 2 -0.74 -55.85 41.46
CA ASN A 2 0.31 -56.57 40.71
C ASN A 2 -0.09 -56.92 39.27
N ARG A 3 0.60 -56.58 38.17
CA ARG A 3 1.71 -55.68 37.77
C ARG A 3 1.82 -55.85 36.20
N PRO A 4 2.81 -55.33 35.44
CA PRO A 4 2.72 -54.13 34.57
C PRO A 4 3.23 -54.36 33.11
N LEU A 5 3.50 -53.27 32.36
CA LEU A 5 4.63 -52.99 31.41
C LEU A 5 4.16 -52.06 30.26
N ARG A 6 4.49 -50.76 30.27
CA ARG A 6 5.68 -50.08 29.69
C ARG A 6 5.64 -49.89 28.16
N ALA A 7 5.43 -48.64 27.72
CA ALA A 7 6.10 -47.96 26.59
C ALA A 7 5.33 -46.66 26.26
N VAL A 8 5.87 -45.48 25.96
CA VAL A 8 7.17 -44.81 26.04
C VAL A 8 6.79 -43.31 26.03
N ARG A 9 7.32 -42.54 26.98
CA ARG A 9 7.26 -41.07 26.99
C ARG A 9 8.27 -40.51 25.99
N THR A 10 8.02 -39.26 25.57
CA THR A 10 8.89 -38.26 24.90
C THR A 10 8.80 -38.12 23.37
N ALA A 11 8.24 -36.99 22.93
CA ALA A 11 8.82 -36.10 21.90
C ALA A 11 8.04 -34.77 21.81
N LEU A 12 8.14 -33.93 22.84
CA LEU A 12 8.03 -32.47 22.71
C LEU A 12 9.46 -31.98 22.43
N ALA A 13 9.84 -31.82 21.17
CA ALA A 13 11.06 -31.09 20.74
C ALA A 13 11.14 -31.05 19.21
N ALA A 14 10.67 -29.96 18.60
CA ALA A 14 11.13 -29.51 17.29
C ALA A 14 10.83 -28.00 17.11
N PHE A 15 11.22 -27.19 18.09
CA PHE A 15 11.55 -25.79 17.83
C PHE A 15 13.03 -25.78 17.41
N ALA A 16 13.28 -25.68 16.12
CA ALA A 16 14.63 -25.49 15.61
C ALA A 16 15.12 -24.11 16.05
N ILE A 17 15.95 -24.09 17.10
CA ILE A 17 16.76 -22.94 17.47
C ILE A 17 17.83 -22.81 16.39
N LEU A 18 17.58 -21.92 15.42
CA LEU A 18 18.63 -21.44 14.53
C LEU A 18 19.54 -20.54 15.38
N SER A 19 20.57 -21.13 15.99
CA SER A 19 21.64 -20.39 16.65
C SER A 19 22.42 -19.62 15.59
N LEU A 20 21.98 -18.39 15.33
CA LEU A 20 22.78 -17.39 14.63
C LEU A 20 23.99 -17.11 15.52
N SER A 21 25.16 -17.56 15.10
CA SER A 21 26.44 -17.07 15.60
C SER A 21 26.54 -15.59 15.26
N LEU A 22 26.03 -14.72 16.13
CA LEU A 22 26.42 -13.31 16.15
C LEU A 22 27.89 -13.29 16.57
N ALA A 23 28.78 -13.32 15.59
CA ALA A 23 30.07 -12.68 15.77
C ALA A 23 29.76 -11.22 16.12
N ALA A 24 30.07 -10.82 17.36
CA ALA A 24 30.01 -9.42 17.75
C ALA A 24 31.03 -8.67 16.88
N ALA A 25 30.57 -8.16 15.75
CA ALA A 25 31.30 -7.13 15.03
C ALA A 25 31.44 -5.95 16.00
N ALA A 26 32.67 -5.49 16.18
CA ALA A 26 32.92 -4.22 16.87
C ALA A 26 31.96 -3.16 16.30
N PRO A 27 31.40 -2.25 17.12
CA PRO A 27 30.50 -1.23 16.62
C PRO A 27 31.22 -0.46 15.50
N ALA A 28 30.76 -0.64 14.26
CA ALA A 28 31.23 0.16 13.15
C ALA A 28 30.90 1.61 13.51
N ALA A 29 31.89 2.50 13.43
CA ALA A 29 31.64 3.93 13.58
C ALA A 29 30.49 4.32 12.64
N PRO A 30 29.56 5.19 13.08
CA PRO A 30 28.43 5.58 12.25
C PRO A 30 28.96 6.10 10.90
N PRO A 31 28.36 5.70 9.76
CA PRO A 31 28.82 6.17 8.46
C PRO A 31 28.54 7.67 8.30
N TRP A 32 29.23 8.31 7.38
CA TRP A 32 28.90 9.67 6.95
C TRP A 32 27.47 9.73 6.41
N LEU A 33 26.76 10.82 6.68
CA LEU A 33 25.45 11.05 6.07
C LEU A 33 25.58 12.08 4.95
N ILE A 34 25.07 11.75 3.77
CA ILE A 34 24.94 12.66 2.63
C ILE A 34 23.46 12.88 2.30
N ALA A 35 23.13 14.14 2.01
CA ALA A 35 21.82 14.56 1.53
C ALA A 35 22.00 15.60 0.41
N ALA A 36 21.09 15.63 -0.56
CA ALA A 36 21.04 16.70 -1.55
C ALA A 36 19.88 17.66 -1.21
N PRO A 37 20.06 18.99 -1.33
CA PRO A 37 18.96 19.95 -1.19
C PRO A 37 17.84 19.73 -2.21
N SER A 38 18.18 19.18 -3.39
CA SER A 38 17.24 18.75 -4.43
C SER A 38 17.63 17.36 -4.94
N GLU A 39 16.67 16.45 -5.00
CA GLU A 39 16.85 15.13 -5.61
C GLU A 39 16.71 15.18 -7.14
N ALA A 40 16.11 16.25 -7.69
CA ALA A 40 16.00 16.48 -9.12
C ALA A 40 17.12 17.42 -9.58
N VAL A 41 18.02 16.92 -10.42
CA VAL A 41 19.17 17.66 -10.94
C VAL A 41 19.27 17.44 -12.46
N ARG A 42 20.04 18.23 -13.19
CA ARG A 42 20.29 18.00 -14.63
C ARG A 42 21.75 17.63 -14.87
N GLY A 43 21.98 16.74 -15.84
CA GLY A 43 23.32 16.43 -16.31
C GLY A 43 24.01 17.72 -16.80
N GLY A 44 25.26 17.95 -16.38
CA GLY A 44 26.02 19.16 -16.70
C GLY A 44 25.82 20.34 -15.74
N GLU A 45 24.83 20.27 -14.84
CA GLU A 45 24.57 21.31 -13.82
C GLU A 45 25.33 21.07 -12.51
N ALA A 46 25.24 22.05 -11.61
CA ALA A 46 25.83 21.96 -10.29
C ALA A 46 25.11 20.90 -9.44
N LEU A 47 25.88 20.05 -8.77
CA LEU A 47 25.42 19.14 -7.74
C LEU A 47 25.92 19.65 -6.39
N GLU A 48 24.99 19.86 -5.48
CA GLU A 48 25.28 20.22 -4.09
C GLU A 48 24.88 19.07 -3.17
N LEU A 49 25.77 18.69 -2.26
CA LEU A 49 25.53 17.72 -1.20
C LEU A 49 25.85 18.33 0.15
N GLU A 50 24.95 18.15 1.12
CA GLU A 50 25.26 18.32 2.53
C GLU A 50 25.83 17.00 3.08
N ALA A 51 27.04 17.07 3.62
CA ALA A 51 27.66 15.94 4.33
C ALA A 51 27.62 16.20 5.84
N VAL A 52 27.37 15.14 6.62
CA VAL A 52 27.42 15.12 8.08
C VAL A 52 28.45 14.07 8.49
N ARG A 53 29.44 14.49 9.29
CA ARG A 53 30.52 13.59 9.75
C ARG A 53 30.06 12.73 10.94
N PRO A 54 30.65 11.53 11.12
CA PRO A 54 30.30 10.59 12.19
C PRO A 54 30.46 11.15 13.61
N ASP A 55 31.51 11.93 13.83
CA ASP A 55 31.86 12.54 15.09
C ASP A 55 32.59 13.88 14.88
N ALA A 56 32.72 14.67 15.95
CA ALA A 56 33.38 15.98 15.90
C ALA A 56 34.91 15.91 15.74
N ALA A 57 35.53 14.75 15.98
CA ALA A 57 36.97 14.54 15.87
C ALA A 57 37.41 14.22 14.42
N THR A 58 36.49 13.73 13.59
CA THR A 58 36.73 13.37 12.20
C THR A 58 37.02 14.65 11.38
N PRO A 59 38.19 14.77 10.74
CA PRO A 59 38.53 15.94 9.94
C PRO A 59 37.65 16.03 8.69
N TRP A 60 37.31 17.25 8.27
CA TRP A 60 36.60 17.47 7.02
C TRP A 60 37.54 17.29 5.82
N PRO A 61 37.20 16.44 4.84
CA PRO A 61 37.96 16.38 3.60
C PRO A 61 37.68 17.63 2.75
N GLU A 62 38.69 18.14 2.04
CA GLU A 62 38.48 19.27 1.12
C GLU A 62 37.65 18.89 -0.10
N THR A 63 37.74 17.63 -0.52
CA THR A 63 36.95 17.08 -1.62
C THR A 63 36.27 15.78 -1.22
N LEU A 64 35.05 15.58 -1.74
CA LEU A 64 34.35 14.31 -1.66
C LEU A 64 34.26 13.68 -3.03
N ARG A 65 34.67 12.42 -3.13
CA ARG A 65 34.49 11.61 -4.33
C ARG A 65 33.20 10.82 -4.19
N VAL A 66 32.23 11.14 -5.02
CA VAL A 66 30.90 10.53 -5.03
C VAL A 66 30.83 9.55 -6.19
N ARG A 67 30.60 8.28 -5.87
CA ARG A 67 30.30 7.23 -6.84
C ARG A 67 28.82 7.28 -7.19
N LEU A 68 28.52 7.47 -8.48
CA LEU A 68 27.19 7.44 -9.06
C LEU A 68 27.01 6.12 -9.79
N LEU A 69 26.06 5.30 -9.34
CA LEU A 69 25.73 4.02 -9.98
C LEU A 69 24.38 4.12 -10.69
N ARG A 70 24.36 3.74 -11.96
CA ARG A 70 23.15 3.58 -12.77
C ARG A 70 22.55 2.18 -12.59
N ALA A 71 21.26 2.07 -12.89
CA ALA A 71 20.54 0.79 -12.85
C ALA A 71 21.06 -0.24 -13.87
N ASP A 72 21.68 0.22 -14.97
CA ASP A 72 22.32 -0.61 -15.99
C ASP A 72 23.73 -1.11 -15.59
N GLY A 73 24.20 -0.75 -14.39
CA GLY A 73 25.53 -1.10 -13.89
C GLY A 73 26.63 -0.10 -14.28
N GLY A 74 26.31 0.97 -15.00
CA GLY A 74 27.26 2.03 -15.32
C GLY A 74 27.66 2.81 -14.05
N GLU A 75 28.97 2.96 -13.84
CA GLU A 75 29.53 3.73 -12.72
C GLU A 75 30.21 5.00 -13.23
N GLU A 76 30.02 6.10 -12.50
CA GLU A 76 30.72 7.36 -12.74
C GLU A 76 31.15 7.99 -11.42
N LEU A 77 32.30 8.66 -11.41
CA LEU A 77 32.86 9.28 -10.21
C LEU A 77 32.84 10.80 -10.35
N VAL A 78 32.19 11.49 -9.42
CA VAL A 78 32.12 12.95 -9.37
C VAL A 78 32.90 13.46 -8.18
N VAL A 79 33.66 14.53 -8.38
CA VAL A 79 34.40 15.21 -7.31
C VAL A 79 33.65 16.47 -6.91
N LEU A 80 33.31 16.59 -5.63
CA LEU A 80 32.69 17.77 -5.04
C LEU A 80 33.69 18.46 -4.11
N TYR A 81 33.65 19.79 -4.05
CA TYR A 81 34.54 20.64 -3.27
C TYR A 81 33.81 21.23 -2.07
N GLY A 82 34.39 21.14 -0.89
CA GLY A 82 33.76 21.58 0.35
C GLY A 82 33.77 23.11 0.49
N ALA A 83 32.62 23.70 0.78
CA ALA A 83 32.51 25.10 1.15
C ALA A 83 33.21 25.39 2.50
N GLU A 84 33.57 26.64 2.77
CA GLU A 84 34.10 27.02 4.08
C GLU A 84 33.07 26.75 5.18
N ALA A 85 33.49 26.07 6.25
CA ALA A 85 32.67 25.78 7.40
C ALA A 85 33.49 25.89 8.70
N PRO A 86 32.89 26.30 9.84
CA PRO A 86 33.58 26.31 11.12
C PRO A 86 34.11 24.91 11.49
N ALA A 87 35.31 24.81 12.06
CA ALA A 87 35.91 23.52 12.44
C ALA A 87 35.04 22.66 13.38
N ALA A 88 34.18 23.32 14.17
CA ALA A 88 33.23 22.66 15.08
C ALA A 88 31.93 22.19 14.41
N ALA A 89 31.66 22.55 13.14
CA ALA A 89 30.43 22.18 12.46
C ALA A 89 30.35 20.66 12.25
N LEU A 90 29.18 20.08 12.48
CA LEU A 90 28.89 18.68 12.19
C LEU A 90 28.40 18.47 10.75
N ARG A 91 28.08 19.56 10.04
CA ARG A 91 27.64 19.58 8.65
C ARG A 91 28.54 20.50 7.81
N ARG A 92 28.88 20.09 6.58
CA ARG A 92 29.58 20.89 5.55
C ARG A 92 28.91 20.68 4.19
N SER A 93 28.76 21.75 3.41
CA SER A 93 28.25 21.67 2.04
C SER A 93 29.38 21.38 1.05
N TYR A 94 29.10 20.57 0.04
CA TYR A 94 30.01 20.19 -1.03
C TYR A 94 29.35 20.44 -2.38
N GLY A 95 30.02 21.19 -3.25
CA GLY A 95 29.52 21.54 -4.58
C GLY A 95 30.43 21.02 -5.70
N GLY A 96 29.86 20.58 -6.80
CA GLY A 96 30.60 20.19 -8.00
C GLY A 96 29.68 20.16 -9.22
N ARG A 97 30.14 19.62 -10.34
CA ARG A 97 29.33 19.49 -11.56
C ARG A 97 29.01 18.04 -11.88
N LEU A 98 27.75 17.76 -12.19
CA LEU A 98 27.35 16.48 -12.75
C LEU A 98 27.85 16.34 -14.18
N PRO A 99 28.30 15.16 -14.59
CA PRO A 99 28.62 14.86 -15.98
C PRO A 99 27.39 15.05 -16.88
N ALA A 100 27.57 15.59 -18.08
CA ALA A 100 26.47 15.89 -19.00
C ALA A 100 25.72 14.64 -19.49
N LEU A 101 26.39 13.48 -19.46
CA LEU A 101 25.84 12.18 -19.87
C LEU A 101 25.17 11.42 -18.73
N ALA A 102 25.25 11.93 -17.49
CA ALA A 102 24.59 11.34 -16.34
C ALA A 102 23.08 11.65 -16.43
N VAL A 103 22.28 10.68 -16.87
CA VAL A 103 20.83 10.82 -17.05
C VAL A 103 20.13 9.58 -16.45
N GLY A 104 18.96 9.80 -15.85
CA GLY A 104 18.14 8.77 -15.21
C GLY A 104 18.29 8.76 -13.69
N VAL A 105 17.88 7.64 -13.07
CA VAL A 105 17.98 7.46 -11.62
C VAL A 105 19.38 6.97 -11.26
N LEU A 106 20.13 7.76 -10.49
CA LEU A 106 21.49 7.48 -10.06
C LEU A 106 21.53 7.24 -8.55
N ARG A 107 22.26 6.21 -8.12
CA ARG A 107 22.57 5.97 -6.71
C ARG A 107 23.92 6.59 -6.37
N ALA A 108 23.93 7.59 -5.51
CA ALA A 108 25.12 8.25 -5.00
C ALA A 108 25.58 7.61 -3.67
N GLU A 109 26.87 7.35 -3.54
CA GLU A 109 27.56 6.98 -2.29
C GLU A 109 28.98 7.57 -2.28
N LEU A 110 29.55 7.86 -1.12
CA LEU A 110 30.95 8.27 -1.02
C LEU A 110 31.87 7.10 -1.36
N ALA A 111 32.85 7.33 -2.25
CA ALA A 111 33.71 6.29 -2.79
C ALA A 111 34.80 5.84 -1.80
N GLU A 112 35.29 6.77 -0.99
CA GLU A 112 36.45 6.58 -0.10
C GLU A 112 36.04 6.59 1.39
N LEU A 113 34.79 6.92 1.70
CA LEU A 113 34.26 7.00 3.07
C LEU A 113 32.96 6.20 3.18
N PRO A 114 32.73 5.45 4.26
CA PRO A 114 31.46 4.75 4.45
C PRO A 114 30.34 5.79 4.61
N SER A 115 29.27 5.65 3.82
CA SER A 115 28.14 6.59 3.81
C SER A 115 26.80 5.89 3.57
N ASN A 116 25.69 6.59 3.85
CA ASN A 116 24.39 6.20 3.33
C ASN A 116 24.35 6.31 1.79
N ARG A 117 23.34 5.69 1.20
CA ARG A 117 23.07 5.78 -0.24
C ARG A 117 21.97 6.80 -0.49
N LEU A 118 22.16 7.67 -1.47
CA LEU A 118 21.21 8.70 -1.89
C LEU A 118 20.75 8.43 -3.32
N ALA A 119 19.46 8.56 -3.61
CA ALA A 119 18.93 8.48 -4.97
C ALA A 119 18.83 9.89 -5.57
N LEU A 120 19.31 10.06 -6.80
CA LEU A 120 19.22 11.30 -7.58
C LEU A 120 18.45 11.02 -8.88
N ILE A 121 17.52 11.89 -9.22
CA ILE A 121 16.78 11.88 -10.48
C ILE A 121 17.43 12.91 -11.40
N VAL A 122 18.18 12.45 -12.40
CA VAL A 122 18.95 13.33 -13.28
C VAL A 122 18.31 13.46 -14.66
N ALA A 123 17.85 14.65 -15.01
CA ALA A 123 17.33 14.96 -16.34
C ALA A 123 18.47 15.26 -17.34
N ALA A 124 18.20 15.08 -18.63
CA ALA A 124 19.14 15.44 -19.69
C ALA A 124 19.50 16.95 -19.65
N PRO A 125 20.72 17.33 -20.08
CA PRO A 125 21.12 18.74 -20.20
C PRO A 125 20.16 19.50 -21.11
N ALA A 126 19.85 20.75 -20.78
CA ALA A 126 19.09 21.62 -21.67
C ALA A 126 19.91 21.90 -22.94
N SER A 127 19.39 21.59 -24.13
CA SER A 127 20.03 21.99 -25.38
C SER A 127 19.92 23.51 -25.57
N ALA A 128 20.90 24.12 -26.24
CA ALA A 128 20.86 25.55 -26.59
C ALA A 128 19.57 25.92 -27.38
N ASP A 129 19.05 24.96 -28.15
CA ASP A 129 17.76 25.09 -28.85
C ASP A 129 16.55 25.22 -27.91
N ALA A 130 16.60 24.67 -26.68
CA ALA A 130 15.53 24.80 -25.71
C ALA A 130 15.47 26.20 -25.08
N ILE A 131 16.63 26.85 -24.89
CA ILE A 131 16.73 28.22 -24.36
C ILE A 131 16.31 29.25 -25.43
N ALA A 132 16.65 29.01 -26.70
CA ALA A 132 16.19 29.83 -27.81
C ALA A 132 14.65 29.78 -27.99
N ARG A 133 14.04 28.60 -27.76
CA ARG A 133 12.58 28.41 -27.81
C ARG A 133 11.83 29.08 -26.65
N MET A 134 12.49 29.36 -25.53
CA MET A 134 11.91 30.11 -24.40
C MET A 134 12.03 31.64 -24.54
N SER A 135 12.87 32.12 -25.46
CA SER A 135 13.18 33.56 -25.62
C SER A 135 12.49 34.20 -26.83
N ALA A 136 11.81 33.42 -27.67
CA ALA A 136 10.98 33.94 -28.74
C ALA A 136 9.64 34.47 -28.15
N PRO A 137 9.08 35.57 -28.68
CA PRO A 137 7.72 35.96 -28.34
C PRO A 137 6.80 34.78 -28.65
N ALA A 138 5.98 34.39 -27.67
CA ALA A 138 5.11 33.25 -27.80
C ALA A 138 4.07 33.50 -28.90
N ASP A 139 4.38 33.09 -30.13
CA ASP A 139 3.35 32.76 -31.09
C ASP A 139 2.66 31.51 -30.57
N SER A 140 1.47 31.74 -30.03
CA SER A 140 0.52 30.73 -29.57
C SER A 140 0.15 29.81 -30.74
N ALA A 141 0.88 28.72 -30.89
CA ALA A 141 0.49 27.60 -31.73
C ALA A 141 0.85 26.27 -31.05
N GLY A 142 -0.07 25.84 -30.17
CA GLY A 142 -0.45 24.44 -29.97
C GLY A 142 0.65 23.39 -29.83
N ALA A 143 1.27 23.30 -28.65
CA ALA A 143 1.79 22.02 -28.16
C ALA A 143 1.44 21.90 -26.67
N THR A 144 0.18 21.59 -26.39
CA THR A 144 -0.24 21.09 -25.09
C THR A 144 0.54 19.81 -24.82
N ALA A 145 1.44 19.83 -23.82
CA ALA A 145 1.82 18.60 -23.15
C ALA A 145 0.51 17.91 -22.75
N ALA A 146 0.30 16.68 -23.24
CA ALA A 146 -0.89 15.92 -22.91
C ALA A 146 -1.00 15.92 -21.38
N PRO A 147 -2.15 16.31 -20.80
CA PRO A 147 -2.36 16.17 -19.37
C PRO A 147 -1.99 14.75 -18.98
N LEU A 148 -1.20 14.58 -17.91
CA LEU A 148 -1.10 13.26 -17.28
C LEU A 148 -2.54 12.74 -17.16
N PRO A 149 -2.83 11.52 -17.66
CA PRO A 149 -4.18 11.01 -17.57
C PRO A 149 -4.62 11.12 -16.10
N PRO A 150 -5.89 11.49 -15.84
CA PRO A 150 -6.37 11.57 -14.48
C PRO A 150 -6.00 10.25 -13.77
N PRO A 151 -5.64 10.29 -12.47
CA PRO A 151 -5.38 9.08 -11.73
C PRO A 151 -6.50 8.09 -12.03
N ARG A 152 -6.19 6.83 -12.27
CA ARG A 152 -7.21 5.81 -12.49
C ARG A 152 -7.03 4.75 -11.44
N PHE A 153 -8.11 4.30 -10.85
CA PHE A 153 -8.07 3.12 -10.01
C PHE A 153 -7.82 1.91 -10.90
N ASP A 154 -6.62 1.35 -10.81
CA ASP A 154 -6.31 0.04 -11.36
C ASP A 154 -6.37 -1.01 -10.25
N PRO A 155 -7.27 -2.00 -10.33
CA PRO A 155 -7.29 -3.13 -9.40
C PRO A 155 -5.95 -3.89 -9.36
N LEU A 156 -5.15 -3.82 -10.43
CA LEU A 156 -3.81 -4.42 -10.55
C LEU A 156 -2.86 -3.43 -11.23
N PRO A 157 -2.24 -2.49 -10.48
CA PRO A 157 -1.29 -1.57 -11.07
C PRO A 157 -0.08 -2.34 -11.64
N GLU A 158 0.40 -1.91 -12.81
CA GLU A 158 1.52 -2.57 -13.51
C GLU A 158 2.79 -2.65 -12.65
N GLU A 159 3.05 -1.61 -11.85
CA GLU A 159 4.12 -1.56 -10.85
C GLU A 159 3.54 -1.57 -9.44
N GLU A 160 3.08 -2.73 -8.99
CA GLU A 160 2.62 -2.92 -7.61
C GLU A 160 3.80 -3.18 -6.65
N PRO A 161 4.00 -2.35 -5.61
CA PRO A 161 5.00 -2.62 -4.58
C PRO A 161 4.68 -3.95 -3.86
N ALA A 162 5.70 -4.58 -3.27
CA ALA A 162 5.53 -5.89 -2.63
C ALA A 162 4.45 -5.86 -1.53
N LEU A 163 4.37 -4.78 -0.76
CA LEU A 163 3.27 -4.47 0.16
C LEU A 163 2.43 -3.34 -0.43
N SER A 164 1.14 -3.59 -0.65
CA SER A 164 0.21 -2.62 -1.22
C SER A 164 -1.17 -2.69 -0.54
N ALA A 165 -2.07 -1.78 -0.91
CA ALA A 165 -3.42 -1.79 -0.37
C ALA A 165 -4.27 -2.93 -0.98
N ASN A 166 -5.15 -3.52 -0.16
CA ASN A 166 -6.01 -4.64 -0.57
C ASN A 166 -7.49 -4.24 -0.70
N GLU A 167 -7.97 -3.43 0.24
CA GLU A 167 -9.31 -2.84 0.26
C GLU A 167 -9.20 -1.40 0.81
N PRO A 168 -10.28 -0.59 0.76
CA PRO A 168 -10.26 0.75 1.33
C PRO A 168 -9.81 0.76 2.79
N MET A 169 -9.07 1.81 3.15
CA MET A 169 -8.60 2.06 4.50
C MET A 169 -9.16 3.38 4.98
N TYR A 170 -10.00 3.34 6.00
CA TYR A 170 -10.78 4.48 6.45
C TYR A 170 -11.01 4.46 7.94
N ILE A 171 -11.36 5.62 8.48
CA ILE A 171 -12.00 5.81 9.78
C ILE A 171 -13.16 6.77 9.61
N VAL A 172 -14.33 6.37 10.06
CA VAL A 172 -15.57 7.15 9.97
C VAL A 172 -16.31 7.08 11.31
N ALA A 173 -16.95 8.17 11.72
CA ALA A 173 -17.74 8.22 12.95
C ALA A 173 -19.15 8.75 12.68
N GLY A 174 -20.12 8.27 13.45
CA GLY A 174 -21.52 8.69 13.32
C GLY A 174 -22.25 8.57 14.65
N ALA A 175 -23.32 9.34 14.80
CA ALA A 175 -24.16 9.33 15.99
C ALA A 175 -25.60 9.08 15.59
N ARG A 176 -26.18 7.99 16.08
CA ARG A 176 -27.60 7.67 15.92
C ARG A 176 -28.17 7.21 17.25
N ASP A 177 -27.83 5.99 17.64
CA ASP A 177 -28.22 5.37 18.92
C ASP A 177 -27.01 5.36 19.88
N GLY A 178 -26.32 6.50 19.93
CA GLY A 178 -24.97 6.63 20.50
C GLY A 178 -23.94 6.98 19.42
N LEU A 179 -22.83 7.57 19.86
CA LEU A 179 -21.66 7.83 19.04
C LEU A 179 -20.88 6.52 18.84
N ASP A 180 -20.62 6.16 17.58
CA ASP A 180 -19.73 5.06 17.22
C ASP A 180 -18.71 5.49 16.16
N ALA A 181 -17.62 4.74 16.07
CA ALA A 181 -16.67 4.86 15.00
C ALA A 181 -16.42 3.49 14.35
N ARG A 182 -16.21 3.49 13.04
CA ARG A 182 -15.84 2.30 12.28
C ARG A 182 -14.55 2.61 11.52
N PHE A 183 -13.60 1.69 11.59
CA PHE A 183 -12.39 1.79 10.78
C PHE A 183 -12.02 0.46 10.13
N GLN A 184 -11.27 0.56 9.04
CA GLN A 184 -10.74 -0.57 8.31
C GLN A 184 -9.26 -0.35 7.95
N LEU A 185 -8.45 -1.38 8.18
CA LEU A 185 -7.08 -1.50 7.71
C LEU A 185 -7.03 -2.67 6.72
N SER A 186 -6.38 -2.50 5.56
CA SER A 186 -6.36 -3.57 4.57
C SER A 186 -5.18 -3.54 3.61
N PHE A 187 -4.26 -4.49 3.75
CA PHE A 187 -3.08 -4.59 2.89
C PHE A 187 -2.95 -5.99 2.29
N LYS A 188 -2.16 -6.09 1.22
CA LYS A 188 -1.75 -7.35 0.60
C LYS A 188 -0.25 -7.34 0.35
N TYR A 189 0.33 -8.53 0.43
CA TYR A 189 1.73 -8.78 0.16
C TYR A 189 1.87 -9.77 -0.99
N ARG A 190 2.62 -9.41 -2.03
CA ARG A 190 2.92 -10.28 -3.16
C ARG A 190 4.03 -11.26 -2.77
N LEU A 191 3.71 -12.54 -2.76
CA LEU A 191 4.63 -13.58 -2.23
C LEU A 191 5.87 -13.80 -3.11
N PHE A 192 5.73 -13.64 -4.43
CA PHE A 192 6.80 -13.87 -5.37
C PHE A 192 6.93 -12.69 -6.35
N ASP A 193 8.14 -12.15 -6.48
CA ASP A 193 8.46 -11.24 -7.57
C ASP A 193 8.33 -11.98 -8.90
N ALA A 194 7.76 -11.35 -9.92
CA ALA A 194 7.54 -11.96 -11.24
C ALA A 194 8.85 -12.42 -11.91
N ARG A 195 10.00 -11.85 -11.53
CA ARG A 195 11.34 -12.20 -12.04
C ARG A 195 12.03 -13.26 -11.18
N SER A 196 11.46 -13.65 -10.06
CA SER A 196 12.02 -14.67 -9.17
C SER A 196 12.06 -16.05 -9.86
N LEU A 197 12.99 -16.92 -9.43
CA LEU A 197 13.09 -18.29 -9.98
C LEU A 197 11.75 -19.06 -9.87
N PRO A 198 11.02 -19.06 -8.73
CA PRO A 198 9.73 -19.74 -8.65
C PRO A 198 8.70 -19.20 -9.65
N ALA A 199 8.59 -17.87 -9.80
CA ALA A 199 7.66 -17.26 -10.75
C ALA A 199 8.04 -17.52 -12.21
N ARG A 200 9.33 -17.65 -12.54
CA ARG A 200 9.75 -18.02 -13.90
C ARG A 200 9.43 -19.47 -14.24
N LEU A 201 9.54 -20.38 -13.27
CA LEU A 201 9.18 -21.80 -13.45
C LEU A 201 7.66 -22.02 -13.47
N ALA A 202 6.92 -21.25 -12.66
CA ALA A 202 5.47 -21.28 -12.60
C ALA A 202 4.93 -19.83 -12.55
N PRO A 203 4.61 -19.22 -13.72
CA PRO A 203 4.16 -17.82 -13.83
C PRO A 203 2.97 -17.46 -12.93
N ALA A 204 2.08 -18.41 -12.67
CA ALA A 204 0.95 -18.23 -11.77
C ALA A 204 1.35 -17.85 -10.33
N LEU A 205 2.56 -18.23 -9.88
CA LEU A 205 3.06 -17.88 -8.55
C LEU A 205 3.35 -16.38 -8.40
N GLY A 206 3.72 -15.68 -9.48
CA GLY A 206 3.96 -14.23 -9.47
C GLY A 206 2.72 -13.40 -9.15
N HIS A 207 1.54 -14.04 -9.13
CA HIS A 207 0.23 -13.44 -8.88
C HIS A 207 -0.37 -13.86 -7.53
N LEU A 208 0.39 -14.60 -6.70
CA LEU A 208 -0.07 -15.06 -5.39
C LEU A 208 0.18 -14.00 -4.31
N HIS A 209 -0.86 -13.75 -3.52
CA HIS A 209 -0.87 -12.71 -2.50
C HIS A 209 -1.38 -13.23 -1.18
N VAL A 210 -0.78 -12.74 -0.09
CA VAL A 210 -1.37 -12.81 1.25
C VAL A 210 -2.03 -11.47 1.54
N GLY A 211 -3.32 -11.48 1.85
CA GLY A 211 -4.05 -10.30 2.27
C GLY A 211 -4.36 -10.31 3.75
N TYR A 212 -4.49 -9.14 4.33
CA TYR A 212 -5.00 -8.95 5.67
C TYR A 212 -5.93 -7.75 5.66
N THR A 213 -7.20 -7.98 5.99
CA THR A 213 -8.17 -6.92 6.27
C THR A 213 -8.63 -7.02 7.72
N GLN A 214 -8.67 -5.89 8.42
CA GLN A 214 -9.24 -5.80 9.76
C GLN A 214 -10.28 -4.70 9.78
N THR A 215 -11.45 -4.98 10.33
CA THR A 215 -12.52 -4.00 10.50
C THR A 215 -12.92 -3.95 11.96
N SER A 216 -12.99 -2.75 12.55
CA SER A 216 -13.46 -2.60 13.94
C SER A 216 -14.61 -1.62 14.04
N LEU A 217 -15.59 -1.94 14.87
CA LEU A 217 -16.66 -1.06 15.30
C LEU A 217 -16.40 -0.69 16.76
N TRP A 218 -16.17 0.60 16.99
CA TRP A 218 -15.82 1.20 18.26
C TRP A 218 -17.04 1.90 18.86
N ASP A 219 -17.50 1.44 20.01
CA ASP A 219 -18.53 2.13 20.77
C ASP A 219 -17.87 3.31 21.51
N LEU A 220 -18.14 4.54 21.06
CA LEU A 220 -17.63 5.76 21.67
C LEU A 220 -18.60 6.35 22.71
N HIS A 221 -19.81 5.81 22.77
CA HIS A 221 -20.84 6.22 23.72
C HIS A 221 -20.74 5.46 25.03
N GLY A 222 -20.48 4.16 24.96
CA GLY A 222 -20.42 3.27 26.12
C GLY A 222 -19.33 3.62 27.14
N ASP A 223 -19.54 3.15 28.37
CA ASP A 223 -18.58 3.29 29.47
C ASP A 223 -17.23 2.70 29.09
N SER A 224 -16.17 3.48 29.31
CA SER A 224 -14.79 3.15 28.89
C SER A 224 -14.57 2.95 27.38
N LYS A 225 -15.58 3.26 26.54
CA LYS A 225 -15.49 3.31 25.07
C LYS A 225 -14.91 2.01 24.49
N PRO A 226 -15.55 0.86 24.69
CA PRO A 226 -14.99 -0.43 24.27
C PRO A 226 -15.18 -0.66 22.77
N PHE A 227 -14.37 -1.55 22.19
CA PHE A 227 -14.69 -2.09 20.86
C PHE A 227 -15.91 -3.01 20.95
N ARG A 228 -16.95 -2.68 20.17
CA ARG A 228 -18.14 -3.52 20.03
C ARG A 228 -17.79 -4.81 19.30
N ASP A 229 -17.01 -4.72 18.23
CA ASP A 229 -16.51 -5.89 17.50
C ASP A 229 -15.27 -5.54 16.68
N THR A 230 -14.40 -6.53 16.48
CA THR A 230 -13.25 -6.44 15.58
C THR A 230 -13.18 -7.73 14.78
N SER A 231 -13.25 -7.64 13.47
CA SER A 231 -13.09 -8.78 12.56
C SER A 231 -11.68 -8.79 11.97
N TYR A 232 -11.00 -9.93 12.06
CA TYR A 232 -9.71 -10.25 11.48
C TYR A 232 -9.93 -11.10 10.24
N ARG A 233 -9.48 -10.64 9.07
CA ARG A 233 -9.74 -11.30 7.78
C ARG A 233 -8.47 -11.52 6.96
N PRO A 234 -7.61 -12.49 7.35
CA PRO A 234 -6.49 -12.92 6.51
C PRO A 234 -6.98 -13.70 5.28
N SER A 235 -6.24 -13.60 4.19
CA SER A 235 -6.55 -14.31 2.93
C SER A 235 -5.28 -14.74 2.20
N LEU A 236 -5.39 -15.83 1.45
CA LEU A 236 -4.39 -16.28 0.47
C LEU A 236 -5.09 -16.41 -0.87
N PHE A 237 -4.66 -15.65 -1.86
CA PHE A 237 -5.38 -15.57 -3.13
C PHE A 237 -4.46 -15.29 -4.31
N TRP A 238 -4.91 -15.76 -5.46
CA TRP A 238 -4.38 -15.35 -6.75
C TRP A 238 -5.13 -14.10 -7.23
N GLN A 239 -4.41 -13.14 -7.83
CA GLN A 239 -5.02 -12.01 -8.52
C GLN A 239 -4.26 -11.67 -9.82
N GLY A 240 -4.99 -11.51 -10.92
CA GLY A 240 -4.38 -11.29 -12.23
C GLY A 240 -5.36 -10.73 -13.26
N ARG A 241 -4.80 -10.15 -14.33
CA ARG A 241 -5.56 -9.78 -15.53
C ARG A 241 -5.90 -11.05 -16.29
N VAL A 242 -7.16 -11.20 -16.70
CA VAL A 242 -7.64 -12.41 -17.41
C VAL A 242 -8.28 -12.10 -18.75
N GLY A 243 -8.46 -10.82 -19.09
CA GLY A 243 -8.98 -10.41 -20.37
C GLY A 243 -8.89 -8.91 -20.56
N ASP A 244 -9.21 -8.48 -21.78
CA ASP A 244 -9.05 -7.09 -22.20
C ASP A 244 -10.23 -6.22 -21.75
N GLY A 245 -11.23 -6.82 -21.07
CA GLY A 245 -12.47 -6.16 -20.66
C GLY A 245 -13.48 -5.92 -21.78
N ASN A 246 -13.25 -6.47 -22.98
CA ASN A 246 -14.14 -6.35 -24.13
C ASN A 246 -15.24 -7.42 -24.08
N GLY A 247 -16.50 -7.01 -24.29
CA GLY A 247 -17.64 -7.91 -24.29
C GLY A 247 -18.05 -8.36 -22.89
N ILE A 248 -18.32 -9.66 -22.72
CA ILE A 248 -18.81 -10.25 -21.45
C ILE A 248 -17.68 -10.76 -20.54
N ALA A 249 -16.44 -10.85 -21.02
CA ALA A 249 -15.33 -11.39 -20.26
C ALA A 249 -14.84 -10.40 -19.19
N PRO A 250 -14.50 -10.86 -17.97
CA PRO A 250 -13.95 -9.98 -16.94
C PRO A 250 -12.54 -9.50 -17.32
N SER A 251 -12.20 -8.29 -16.89
CA SER A 251 -10.86 -7.71 -17.04
C SER A 251 -9.88 -8.31 -16.04
N PHE A 252 -10.36 -8.55 -14.81
CA PHE A 252 -9.57 -9.04 -13.69
C PHE A 252 -10.24 -10.23 -13.03
N LEU A 253 -9.44 -11.07 -12.41
CA LEU A 253 -9.91 -12.15 -11.57
C LEU A 253 -9.10 -12.21 -10.28
N ARG A 254 -9.81 -12.39 -9.18
CA ARG A 254 -9.25 -12.71 -7.87
C ARG A 254 -9.92 -13.96 -7.35
N GLY A 255 -9.17 -14.87 -6.73
CA GLY A 255 -9.76 -16.06 -6.13
C GLY A 255 -8.82 -16.73 -5.16
N GLY A 256 -9.38 -17.32 -4.11
CA GLY A 256 -8.57 -17.93 -3.06
C GLY A 256 -9.36 -18.28 -1.82
N TYR A 257 -8.63 -18.41 -0.72
CA TYR A 257 -9.13 -18.69 0.61
C TYR A 257 -9.12 -17.43 1.47
N GLU A 258 -10.14 -17.27 2.29
CA GLU A 258 -10.29 -16.17 3.24
C GLU A 258 -10.90 -16.70 4.53
N HIS A 259 -10.20 -16.47 5.63
CA HIS A 259 -10.69 -16.70 6.99
C HIS A 259 -11.19 -15.35 7.53
N GLU A 260 -12.33 -15.33 8.22
CA GLU A 260 -12.85 -14.14 8.93
C GLU A 260 -13.32 -14.55 10.32
N SER A 261 -12.67 -14.04 11.37
CA SER A 261 -13.07 -14.27 12.77
C SER A 261 -13.06 -12.99 13.58
N ASN A 262 -13.77 -12.97 14.70
CA ASN A 262 -13.82 -11.79 15.58
C ASN A 262 -12.85 -11.84 16.77
N GLY A 263 -12.03 -12.90 16.88
CA GLY A 263 -11.06 -13.08 17.96
C GLY A 263 -11.66 -13.19 19.36
N ARG A 264 -12.96 -13.49 19.48
CA ARG A 264 -13.66 -13.71 20.76
C ARG A 264 -13.75 -15.20 21.07
N ASP A 265 -14.14 -15.52 22.30
CA ASP A 265 -14.36 -16.87 22.79
C ASP A 265 -15.83 -17.14 23.17
N GLY A 266 -16.12 -18.42 23.41
CA GLY A 266 -17.42 -18.90 23.88
C GLY A 266 -18.60 -18.44 23.00
N ALA A 267 -19.70 -18.05 23.63
CA ALA A 267 -20.93 -17.68 22.92
C ALA A 267 -20.79 -16.44 22.00
N ARG A 268 -19.73 -15.64 22.18
CA ARG A 268 -19.43 -14.47 21.35
C ARG A 268 -18.44 -14.77 20.22
N SER A 269 -17.85 -15.98 20.17
CA SER A 269 -16.99 -16.40 19.08
C SER A 269 -17.78 -16.42 17.78
N ARG A 270 -17.19 -15.85 16.73
CA ARG A 270 -17.69 -15.95 15.37
C ARG A 270 -16.50 -16.19 14.44
N SER A 271 -16.68 -17.14 13.53
CA SER A 271 -15.67 -17.56 12.58
C SER A 271 -16.34 -18.08 11.31
N ILE A 272 -15.72 -17.77 10.17
CA ILE A 272 -16.01 -18.40 8.89
C ILE A 272 -14.73 -18.59 8.10
N ASP A 273 -14.71 -19.65 7.30
CA ASP A 273 -13.77 -19.83 6.22
C ASP A 273 -14.52 -19.86 4.90
N THR A 274 -13.97 -19.18 3.91
CA THR A 274 -14.55 -19.11 2.58
C THR A 274 -13.53 -19.40 1.50
N LEU A 275 -13.96 -20.16 0.50
CA LEU A 275 -13.34 -20.13 -0.82
C LEU A 275 -14.11 -19.14 -1.67
N PHE A 276 -13.40 -18.22 -2.32
CA PHE A 276 -14.04 -17.15 -3.08
C PHE A 276 -13.50 -17.01 -4.50
N LEU A 277 -14.35 -16.48 -5.37
CA LEU A 277 -14.05 -16.07 -6.73
C LEU A 277 -14.65 -14.69 -6.98
N GLN A 278 -13.84 -13.77 -7.48
CA GLN A 278 -14.20 -12.37 -7.68
C GLN A 278 -13.71 -11.91 -9.06
N PRO A 279 -14.48 -12.14 -10.13
CA PRO A 279 -14.26 -11.48 -11.41
C PRO A 279 -14.56 -9.99 -11.29
N ALA A 280 -13.89 -9.16 -12.08
CA ALA A 280 -14.17 -7.74 -12.16
C ALA A 280 -14.17 -7.21 -13.60
N TRP A 281 -15.17 -6.39 -13.91
CA TRP A 281 -15.34 -5.68 -15.18
C TRP A 281 -15.09 -4.20 -14.95
N ARG A 282 -14.22 -3.61 -15.78
CA ARG A 282 -13.91 -2.19 -15.76
C ARG A 282 -14.38 -1.54 -17.05
N LYS A 283 -15.07 -0.40 -16.94
CA LYS A 283 -15.45 0.46 -18.06
C LYS A 283 -15.03 1.89 -17.77
N ASP A 284 -14.14 2.42 -18.58
CA ASP A 284 -13.74 3.82 -18.56
C ASP A 284 -14.64 4.61 -19.52
N PHE A 285 -15.11 5.78 -19.10
CA PHE A 285 -15.97 6.68 -19.88
C PHE A 285 -15.17 7.87 -20.40
N ALA A 286 -15.68 8.52 -21.46
CA ALA A 286 -15.02 9.65 -22.11
C ALA A 286 -14.92 10.90 -21.20
N ASP A 287 -15.79 11.01 -20.19
CA ASP A 287 -15.78 12.09 -19.20
C ASP A 287 -14.78 11.87 -18.05
N GLY A 288 -13.93 10.84 -18.15
CA GLY A 288 -12.92 10.51 -17.16
C GLY A 288 -13.41 9.62 -16.01
N ARG A 289 -14.71 9.31 -15.96
CA ARG A 289 -15.25 8.41 -14.93
C ARG A 289 -14.92 6.95 -15.25
N THR A 290 -14.82 6.14 -14.20
CA THR A 290 -14.65 4.69 -14.31
C THR A 290 -15.76 3.98 -13.55
N LEU A 291 -16.35 2.96 -14.16
CA LEU A 291 -17.21 1.97 -13.52
C LEU A 291 -16.42 0.68 -13.32
N LEU A 292 -16.41 0.17 -12.09
CA LEU A 292 -15.94 -1.16 -11.74
C LEU A 292 -17.09 -1.96 -11.15
N PHE A 293 -17.35 -3.12 -11.71
CA PHE A 293 -18.28 -4.09 -11.16
C PHE A 293 -17.52 -5.37 -10.83
N ALA A 294 -17.52 -5.79 -9.56
CA ALA A 294 -16.65 -6.86 -9.07
C ALA A 294 -17.37 -7.79 -8.07
N PRO A 295 -18.39 -8.55 -8.49
CA PRO A 295 -19.07 -9.48 -7.60
C PRO A 295 -18.08 -10.49 -7.01
N LYS A 296 -18.14 -10.71 -5.70
CA LYS A 296 -17.37 -11.74 -4.98
C LYS A 296 -18.31 -12.88 -4.60
N PHE A 297 -18.19 -14.01 -5.27
CA PHE A 297 -18.90 -15.24 -4.95
C PHE A 297 -18.08 -16.06 -3.96
N TYR A 298 -18.74 -16.71 -3.01
CA TYR A 298 -18.04 -17.53 -2.02
C TYR A 298 -18.84 -18.73 -1.55
N ALA A 299 -18.11 -19.79 -1.20
CA ALA A 299 -18.62 -20.97 -0.52
C ALA A 299 -18.04 -21.02 0.89
N TYR A 300 -18.89 -21.27 1.89
CA TYR A 300 -18.46 -21.48 3.26
C TYR A 300 -17.89 -22.89 3.41
N VAL A 301 -16.62 -23.00 3.78
CA VAL A 301 -15.96 -24.28 4.08
C VAL A 301 -15.91 -24.56 5.58
N GLU A 302 -15.93 -23.50 6.41
CA GLU A 302 -16.11 -23.55 7.86
C GLU A 302 -17.08 -22.45 8.30
N ARG A 303 -17.99 -22.75 9.22
CA ARG A 303 -18.94 -21.76 9.80
C ARG A 303 -19.60 -22.24 11.10
N ASP A 304 -18.93 -23.11 11.86
CA ASP A 304 -19.56 -23.82 12.98
C ASP A 304 -20.01 -22.88 14.12
N ASP A 305 -19.29 -21.78 14.33
CA ASP A 305 -19.65 -20.74 15.30
C ASP A 305 -20.92 -19.95 14.91
N ASN A 306 -21.31 -19.99 13.64
CA ASN A 306 -22.46 -19.28 13.10
C ASN A 306 -23.05 -20.02 11.88
N PRO A 307 -23.69 -21.20 12.11
CA PRO A 307 -24.11 -22.09 11.03
C PRO A 307 -25.21 -21.53 10.12
N ASP A 308 -25.90 -20.47 10.54
CA ASP A 308 -26.96 -19.81 9.78
C ASP A 308 -26.49 -18.52 9.10
N ILE A 309 -25.19 -18.18 9.11
CA ILE A 309 -24.67 -16.92 8.54
C ILE A 309 -25.06 -16.68 7.06
N GLY A 310 -25.17 -17.75 6.27
CA GLY A 310 -25.61 -17.70 4.88
C GLY A 310 -27.05 -17.19 4.69
N ARG A 311 -27.91 -17.31 5.72
CA ARG A 311 -29.25 -16.73 5.72
C ARG A 311 -29.23 -15.21 5.67
N TYR A 312 -28.15 -14.59 6.17
CA TYR A 312 -27.99 -13.14 6.31
C TYR A 312 -27.03 -12.55 5.28
N ARG A 313 -25.82 -13.10 5.15
CA ARG A 313 -24.79 -12.59 4.22
C ARG A 313 -24.94 -13.14 2.79
N GLY A 314 -25.54 -14.32 2.63
CA GLY A 314 -25.70 -14.96 1.33
C GLY A 314 -24.42 -15.68 0.90
N TYR A 315 -24.22 -15.76 -0.42
CA TYR A 315 -23.07 -16.43 -1.05
C TYR A 315 -22.38 -15.53 -2.09
N ALA A 316 -22.75 -14.25 -2.09
CA ALA A 316 -22.23 -13.25 -3.00
C ALA A 316 -22.27 -11.85 -2.38
N ASP A 317 -21.17 -11.12 -2.55
CA ASP A 317 -21.12 -9.68 -2.32
C ASP A 317 -21.12 -8.98 -3.70
N TRP A 318 -22.10 -8.12 -3.96
CA TRP A 318 -22.14 -7.31 -5.17
C TRP A 318 -21.39 -6.01 -4.92
N LEU A 319 -20.26 -5.84 -5.59
CA LEU A 319 -19.38 -4.68 -5.41
C LEU A 319 -19.44 -3.79 -6.66
N LEU A 320 -19.76 -2.52 -6.46
CA LEU A 320 -19.81 -1.50 -7.50
C LEU A 320 -18.92 -0.32 -7.09
N ARG A 321 -18.18 0.25 -8.01
CA ARG A 321 -17.46 1.51 -7.81
C ARG A 321 -17.64 2.37 -9.05
N TYR A 322 -18.01 3.63 -8.87
CA TYR A 322 -18.29 4.56 -9.95
C TYR A 322 -17.84 5.97 -9.58
N GLY A 323 -17.06 6.62 -10.44
CA GLY A 323 -16.68 8.01 -10.25
C GLY A 323 -15.41 8.39 -10.97
N ASP A 324 -14.89 9.56 -10.62
CA ASP A 324 -13.65 10.14 -11.12
C ASP A 324 -12.63 10.18 -9.98
N GLU A 325 -11.44 9.63 -10.20
CA GLU A 325 -10.40 9.67 -9.18
C GLU A 325 -9.87 11.08 -8.91
N ALA A 326 -10.08 12.04 -9.82
CA ALA A 326 -9.79 13.43 -9.52
C ALA A 326 -10.83 14.07 -8.59
N GLY A 327 -12.03 13.48 -8.48
CA GLY A 327 -13.15 14.00 -7.70
C GLY A 327 -13.90 12.92 -6.94
N TRP A 328 -15.23 12.92 -7.07
CA TRP A 328 -16.10 12.03 -6.31
C TRP A 328 -16.05 10.58 -6.82
N VAL A 329 -15.92 9.65 -5.88
CA VAL A 329 -16.04 8.21 -6.09
C VAL A 329 -17.10 7.64 -5.16
N LEU A 330 -18.10 6.97 -5.74
CA LEU A 330 -19.09 6.16 -5.05
C LEU A 330 -18.65 4.70 -5.08
N ALA A 331 -18.68 4.02 -3.93
CA ALA A 331 -18.59 2.57 -3.84
C ALA A 331 -19.84 2.02 -3.15
N ALA A 332 -20.29 0.85 -3.60
CA ALA A 332 -21.44 0.15 -3.03
C ALA A 332 -21.11 -1.32 -2.82
N ARG A 333 -21.48 -1.85 -1.65
CA ARG A 333 -21.49 -3.28 -1.33
C ARG A 333 -22.91 -3.69 -0.99
N LEU A 334 -23.47 -4.62 -1.77
CA LEU A 334 -24.79 -5.19 -1.52
C LEU A 334 -24.68 -6.67 -1.21
N ARG A 335 -25.46 -7.13 -0.22
CA ARG A 335 -25.57 -8.54 0.15
C ARG A 335 -27.02 -8.97 0.18
N ARG A 336 -27.27 -10.20 -0.25
CA ARG A 336 -28.58 -10.84 -0.20
C ARG A 336 -28.45 -12.22 0.42
N GLY A 337 -28.96 -12.37 1.63
CA GLY A 337 -29.02 -13.63 2.35
C GLY A 337 -30.03 -14.60 1.74
N SER A 338 -29.82 -15.90 1.97
CA SER A 338 -30.68 -16.96 1.42
C SER A 338 -32.10 -17.00 2.03
N SER A 339 -32.33 -16.28 3.12
CA SER A 339 -33.63 -16.19 3.79
C SER A 339 -34.27 -14.79 3.67
N GLY A 340 -33.91 -14.03 2.63
CA GLY A 340 -34.52 -12.72 2.36
C GLY A 340 -33.96 -11.56 3.19
N HIS A 341 -32.99 -11.82 4.06
CA HIS A 341 -32.17 -10.80 4.71
C HIS A 341 -31.18 -10.17 3.71
N GLY A 342 -30.61 -9.03 4.06
CA GLY A 342 -29.62 -8.37 3.22
C GLY A 342 -29.10 -7.08 3.83
N SER A 343 -28.13 -6.49 3.15
CA SER A 343 -27.53 -5.23 3.57
C SER A 343 -27.03 -4.42 2.38
N ALA A 344 -26.92 -3.12 2.59
CA ALA A 344 -26.28 -2.19 1.69
C ALA A 344 -25.28 -1.33 2.48
N GLN A 345 -24.07 -1.21 1.96
CA GLN A 345 -23.10 -0.20 2.36
C GLN A 345 -22.83 0.69 1.16
N LEU A 346 -22.95 2.00 1.34
CA LEU A 346 -22.59 3.00 0.35
C LEU A 346 -21.47 3.87 0.92
N ASP A 347 -20.41 4.06 0.16
CA ASP A 347 -19.27 4.89 0.53
C ASP A 347 -19.09 5.97 -0.54
N LEU A 348 -18.98 7.22 -0.14
CA LEU A 348 -18.71 8.36 -1.02
C LEU A 348 -17.43 9.03 -0.57
N SER A 349 -16.49 9.25 -1.50
CA SER A 349 -15.20 9.85 -1.17
C SER A 349 -14.72 10.87 -2.20
N HIS A 350 -13.95 11.86 -1.75
CA HIS A 350 -13.37 12.93 -2.57
C HIS A 350 -11.93 13.21 -2.09
N PRO A 351 -10.93 13.35 -2.98
CA PRO A 351 -9.57 13.72 -2.59
C PRO A 351 -9.53 15.07 -1.86
N LEU A 352 -8.85 15.14 -0.73
CA LEU A 352 -8.57 16.41 -0.08
C LEU A 352 -7.42 17.10 -0.83
N ARG A 353 -7.75 17.88 -1.86
CA ARG A 353 -6.75 18.68 -2.60
C ARG A 353 -6.75 20.10 -2.00
N ASP A 354 -5.57 20.55 -1.54
CA ASP A 354 -5.15 21.90 -1.08
C ASP A 354 -5.24 22.30 0.44
N PRO A 355 -4.54 23.37 0.89
CA PRO A 355 -3.13 23.44 1.29
C PRO A 355 -2.86 22.99 2.75
N LEU A 356 -3.88 22.60 3.52
CA LEU A 356 -3.73 22.25 4.95
C LEU A 356 -3.02 20.91 5.18
N PHE A 357 -3.03 20.02 4.18
CA PHE A 357 -2.50 18.66 4.26
C PHE A 357 -1.57 18.31 3.09
N SER A 358 -0.78 19.28 2.62
CA SER A 358 0.11 19.17 1.43
C SER A 358 1.17 18.04 1.47
N ARG A 359 1.22 17.26 2.56
CA ARG A 359 2.10 16.08 2.74
C ARG A 359 1.36 14.78 3.07
N VAL A 360 0.04 14.80 3.24
CA VAL A 360 -0.77 13.62 3.59
C VAL A 360 -1.84 13.42 2.52
N GLY A 361 -1.61 12.47 1.62
CA GLY A 361 -2.65 12.01 0.69
C GLY A 361 -3.80 11.38 1.47
N GLY A 362 -5.02 11.89 1.26
CA GLY A 362 -6.21 11.39 1.94
C GLY A 362 -7.49 11.87 1.27
N PHE A 363 -8.60 11.24 1.64
CA PHE A 363 -9.90 11.50 1.07
C PHE A 363 -10.89 11.80 2.19
N PHE A 364 -11.76 12.77 1.96
CA PHE A 364 -12.99 12.88 2.72
C PHE A 364 -13.84 11.64 2.44
N HIS A 365 -14.46 11.05 3.47
CA HIS A 365 -15.20 9.79 3.37
C HIS A 365 -16.55 9.88 4.09
N VAL A 366 -17.63 9.55 3.39
CA VAL A 366 -18.98 9.39 3.95
C VAL A 366 -19.40 7.94 3.73
N GLN A 367 -19.91 7.28 4.77
CA GLN A 367 -20.37 5.91 4.72
C GLN A 367 -21.81 5.82 5.23
N LEU A 368 -22.67 5.13 4.50
CA LEU A 368 -24.04 4.80 4.90
C LEU A 368 -24.18 3.27 4.91
N PHE A 369 -24.52 2.70 6.07
CA PHE A 369 -24.79 1.27 6.20
C PHE A 369 -26.26 1.03 6.61
N SER A 370 -26.89 -0.01 6.06
CA SER A 370 -28.21 -0.47 6.50
C SER A 370 -28.37 -1.97 6.26
N GLY A 371 -29.02 -2.68 7.18
CA GLY A 371 -29.31 -4.12 7.09
C GLY A 371 -28.52 -4.99 8.05
N TYR A 372 -28.29 -6.25 7.67
CA TYR A 372 -27.66 -7.27 8.51
C TYR A 372 -26.14 -7.37 8.25
N GLY A 373 -25.35 -7.94 9.17
CA GLY A 373 -23.93 -8.22 8.86
C GLY A 373 -23.00 -7.01 8.83
N GLU A 374 -23.29 -5.97 9.62
CA GLU A 374 -22.36 -4.84 9.79
C GLU A 374 -21.04 -5.27 10.43
N THR A 375 -21.15 -6.14 11.43
CA THR A 375 -20.06 -6.80 12.15
C THR A 375 -20.29 -8.31 12.10
N LEU A 376 -19.24 -9.08 12.39
CA LEU A 376 -19.38 -10.53 12.45
C LEU A 376 -20.12 -10.96 13.72
N LEU A 377 -19.91 -10.28 14.85
CA LEU A 377 -20.64 -10.54 16.10
C LEU A 377 -22.16 -10.41 15.93
N ASP A 378 -22.61 -9.35 15.27
CA ASP A 378 -24.03 -9.03 15.07
C ASP A 378 -24.53 -9.40 13.66
N TYR A 379 -23.99 -10.47 13.05
CA TYR A 379 -24.33 -10.80 11.67
C TYR A 379 -25.83 -11.03 11.42
N ASN A 380 -26.54 -11.46 12.47
CA ASN A 380 -27.97 -11.76 12.48
C ASN A 380 -28.84 -10.63 13.05
N VAL A 381 -28.28 -9.46 13.34
CA VAL A 381 -29.02 -8.29 13.83
C VAL A 381 -29.24 -7.30 12.70
N LYS A 382 -30.50 -6.88 12.50
CA LYS A 382 -30.81 -5.81 11.54
C LYS A 382 -30.42 -4.47 12.14
N ARG A 383 -29.60 -3.71 11.41
CA ARG A 383 -29.32 -2.31 11.68
C ARG A 383 -30.16 -1.43 10.77
N ASP A 384 -30.72 -0.40 11.37
CA ASP A 384 -31.32 0.68 10.60
C ASP A 384 -30.21 1.55 9.96
N PRO A 385 -30.55 2.47 9.04
CA PRO A 385 -29.56 3.29 8.35
C PRO A 385 -28.66 4.08 9.30
N GLN A 386 -27.34 3.87 9.21
CA GLN A 386 -26.30 4.53 10.00
C GLN A 386 -25.38 5.31 9.07
N LEU A 387 -25.37 6.64 9.21
CA LEU A 387 -24.48 7.54 8.48
C LEU A 387 -23.24 7.84 9.32
N ARG A 388 -22.06 7.69 8.71
CA ARG A 388 -20.77 8.01 9.32
C ARG A 388 -19.95 8.87 8.38
N ILE A 389 -19.15 9.77 8.94
CA ILE A 389 -18.28 10.69 8.20
C ILE A 389 -16.87 10.60 8.78
N GLY A 390 -15.85 10.71 7.94
CA GLY A 390 -14.46 10.76 8.36
C GLY A 390 -13.52 10.83 7.18
N PHE A 391 -12.44 10.06 7.25
CA PHE A 391 -11.32 10.13 6.31
C PHE A 391 -10.87 8.74 5.87
N SER A 392 -10.39 8.66 4.64
CA SER A 392 -9.72 7.48 4.12
C SER A 392 -8.34 7.83 3.56
N ILE A 393 -7.44 6.86 3.62
CA ILE A 393 -6.10 6.94 3.00
C ILE A 393 -6.02 6.10 1.73
N VAL A 394 -6.96 5.16 1.56
CA VAL A 394 -7.18 4.34 0.36
C VAL A 394 -8.70 4.21 0.16
N ARG A 395 -9.19 4.35 -1.08
CA ARG A 395 -10.64 4.37 -1.41
C ARG A 395 -11.05 3.53 -2.61
#